data_AF-A0A2N6DX16-F1
#
_entry.id   AF-A0A2N6DX16-F1
#
_cell.length_a   1.000
_cell.length_b   1.000
_cell.length_c   1.000
_cell.angle_alpha   90.00
_cell.angle_beta   90.00
_cell.angle_gamma   90.00
#
_symmetry.space_group_name_H-M   'P 1'
#
loop_
_entity.id
_entity.type
_entity.pdbx_description
1 polymer ?
#
loop_
_entity_poly.entity_id
_entity_poly.type
_entity_poly.pdbx_seq_one_letter_code
_entity_poly.pdbx_strand_id
1 'polypeptide(L)'
;MDQDQTRNLIFEKADKFISLANELTLEDNSGTVGTALRYAAARYSAFEASIQAGDLEQEREDQLKVFSDEFARMLRINIDEYIQVQKSQKPV
;
A
#
# COMPACT_ATOMS: atom_id res chain seq x y z
N MET A 1 -11.83 -20.41 -1.84
CA MET A 1 -12.33 -19.02 -1.83
C MET A 1 -12.25 -18.54 -3.26
N ASP A 2 -13.28 -17.84 -3.73
CA ASP A 2 -13.26 -17.26 -5.07
C ASP A 2 -12.31 -16.05 -5.12
N GLN A 3 -11.69 -15.78 -6.28
CA GLN A 3 -10.70 -14.71 -6.44
C GLN A 3 -11.30 -13.33 -6.10
N ASP A 4 -12.57 -13.10 -6.44
CA ASP A 4 -13.28 -11.87 -6.12
C ASP A 4 -13.52 -11.70 -4.61
N GLN A 5 -13.78 -12.79 -3.88
CA GLN A 5 -13.93 -12.74 -2.43
C GLN A 5 -12.62 -12.37 -1.75
N THR A 6 -11.49 -12.93 -2.20
CA THR A 6 -10.17 -12.56 -1.68
C THR A 6 -9.84 -11.09 -1.95
N ARG A 7 -10.16 -10.59 -3.15
CA ARG A 7 -9.96 -9.18 -3.50
C ARG A 7 -10.77 -8.24 -2.61
N ASN A 8 -12.05 -8.55 -2.36
CA ASN A 8 -12.90 -7.74 -1.48
C ASN A 8 -12.36 -7.68 -0.06
N LEU A 9 -11.85 -8.80 0.48
CA LEU A 9 -11.26 -8.83 1.82
C LEU A 9 -9.98 -7.96 1.92
N ILE A 10 -9.18 -7.87 0.85
CA ILE A 10 -8.01 -7.00 0.81
C ILE A 10 -8.45 -5.53 0.83
N PHE A 11 -9.47 -5.17 0.04
CA PHE A 11 -10.00 -3.81 0.01
C PHE A 11 -10.59 -3.38 1.35
N GLU A 12 -11.41 -4.23 1.99
CA GLU A 12 -11.96 -3.94 3.32
C GLU A 12 -10.87 -3.71 4.37
N LYS A 13 -9.74 -4.40 4.27
CA LYS A 13 -8.60 -4.19 5.18
C LYS A 13 -7.85 -2.90 4.84
N ALA A 14 -7.63 -2.61 3.55
CA ALA A 14 -7.00 -1.38 3.10
C ALA A 14 -7.80 -0.14 3.56
N ASP A 15 -9.13 -0.18 3.44
CA ASP A 15 -10.02 0.91 3.86
C ASP A 15 -9.92 1.21 5.36
N LYS A 16 -9.69 0.18 6.19
CA LYS A 16 -9.44 0.37 7.63
C LYS A 16 -8.14 1.11 7.89
N PHE A 17 -7.06 0.79 7.17
CA PHE A 17 -5.80 1.52 7.29
C PHE A 17 -5.93 2.97 6.81
N ILE A 18 -6.66 3.20 5.72
CA ILE A 18 -6.95 4.55 5.22
C ILE A 18 -7.79 5.34 6.23
N SER A 19 -8.80 4.73 6.83
CA SER A 19 -9.65 5.38 7.84
C SER A 19 -8.82 5.85 9.03
N LEU A 20 -7.93 4.99 9.55
CA LEU A 20 -7.01 5.38 10.61
C LEU A 20 -6.04 6.49 10.17
N ALA A 21 -5.50 6.42 8.95
CA ALA A 21 -4.65 7.50 8.43
C ALA A 21 -5.41 8.84 8.34
N ASN A 22 -6.69 8.82 7.99
CA ASN A 22 -7.51 10.02 7.97
C ASN A 22 -7.73 10.58 9.38
N GLU A 23 -7.98 9.73 10.38
CA GLU A 23 -8.08 10.14 11.79
C GLU A 23 -6.77 10.80 12.27
N LEU A 24 -5.62 10.17 12.02
CA LEU A 24 -4.31 10.72 12.37
C LEU A 24 -4.01 12.05 11.66
N THR A 25 -4.52 12.24 10.43
CA THR A 25 -4.34 13.50 9.69
C THR A 25 -5.12 14.65 10.32
N LEU A 26 -6.26 14.38 10.97
CA LEU A 26 -7.02 15.39 11.69
C LEU A 26 -6.31 15.84 12.98
N GLU A 27 -5.53 14.94 13.59
CA GLU A 27 -4.74 15.21 14.80
C GLU A 27 -3.39 15.86 14.50
N ASP A 28 -2.77 15.54 13.36
CA ASP A 28 -1.45 16.00 12.95
C ASP A 28 -1.44 16.62 11.53
N ASN A 29 -1.31 17.95 11.48
CA ASN A 29 -1.23 18.73 10.25
C ASN A 29 0.20 18.86 9.69
N SER A 30 1.20 18.16 10.25
CA SER A 30 2.59 18.21 9.77
C SER A 30 2.78 17.57 8.38
N GLY A 31 1.77 16.85 7.88
CA GLY A 31 1.83 16.10 6.62
C GLY A 31 2.66 14.80 6.74
N THR A 32 3.03 14.38 7.95
CA THR A 32 3.87 13.20 8.17
C THR A 32 3.11 11.87 8.06
N VAL A 33 1.78 11.88 8.20
CA VAL A 33 0.94 10.67 8.23
C VAL A 33 1.15 9.77 7.01
N GLY A 34 1.24 10.34 5.81
CA GLY A 34 1.51 9.56 4.60
C GLY A 34 2.89 8.89 4.60
N THR A 35 3.90 9.54 5.19
CA THR A 35 5.23 8.95 5.38
C THR A 35 5.21 7.87 6.46
N ALA A 36 4.50 8.09 7.56
CA ALA A 36 4.31 7.09 8.61
C ALA A 36 3.61 5.82 8.07
N LEU A 37 2.57 5.98 7.22
CA LEU A 37 1.87 4.85 6.61
C LEU A 37 2.79 4.02 5.70
N ARG A 38 3.62 4.67 4.87
CA ARG A 38 4.63 3.97 4.05
C ARG A 38 5.65 3.21 4.91
N TYR A 39 6.11 3.83 6.00
CA TYR A 39 7.03 3.18 6.93
C TYR A 39 6.39 1.98 7.64
N ALA A 40 5.12 2.09 8.06
CA ALA A 40 4.37 0.99 8.65
C ALA A 40 4.21 -0.19 7.68
N ALA A 41 3.86 0.09 6.41
CA ALA A 41 3.75 -0.92 5.36
C ALA A 41 5.09 -1.66 5.14
N ALA A 42 6.22 -0.93 5.11
CA ALA A 42 7.54 -1.54 4.99
C ALA A 42 7.87 -2.47 6.18
N ARG A 43 7.56 -2.06 7.41
CA ARG A 43 7.78 -2.88 8.61
C ARG A 43 6.93 -4.15 8.60
N TYR A 44 5.68 -4.05 8.18
CA TYR A 44 4.79 -5.20 8.08
C TYR A 44 5.26 -6.18 6.99
N SER A 45 5.66 -5.65 5.83
CA SER A 45 6.19 -6.46 4.72
C SER A 45 7.48 -7.19 5.11
N ALA A 46 8.39 -6.52 5.85
CA ALA A 46 9.60 -7.16 6.37
C ALA A 46 9.30 -8.29 7.35
N PHE A 47 8.25 -8.14 8.17
CA PHE A 47 7.77 -9.21 9.05
C PHE A 47 7.18 -10.38 8.24
N GLU A 48 6.37 -10.12 7.21
CA GLU A 48 5.87 -11.17 6.31
C GLU A 48 7.02 -11.93 5.65
N ALA A 49 8.02 -11.23 5.13
CA ALA A 49 9.23 -11.83 4.57
C ALA A 49 9.93 -12.76 5.57
N SER A 50 10.03 -12.32 6.84
CA SER A 50 10.69 -13.12 7.89
C SER A 50 9.96 -14.41 8.27
N ILE A 51 8.65 -14.49 8.01
CA ILE A 51 7.86 -15.70 8.23
C ILE A 51 7.90 -16.61 7.00
N GLN A 52 7.96 -16.03 5.80
CA GLN A 52 7.88 -16.76 4.54
C GLN A 52 9.22 -17.34 4.09
N ALA A 53 10.33 -16.63 4.34
CA ALA A 53 11.66 -17.04 3.91
C ALA A 53 12.20 -18.20 4.77
N GLY A 54 12.81 -19.19 4.10
CA GLY A 54 13.55 -20.26 4.80
C GLY A 54 14.90 -19.77 5.28
N ASP A 55 15.53 -18.89 4.49
CA ASP A 55 16.74 -18.14 4.83
C ASP A 55 16.57 -16.69 4.38
N LEU A 56 16.17 -15.82 5.31
CA LEU A 56 15.93 -14.41 5.00
C LEU A 56 17.20 -13.67 4.59
N GLU A 57 18.39 -14.12 5.01
CA GLU A 57 19.65 -13.49 4.61
C GLU A 57 19.90 -13.75 3.13
N GLN A 58 19.76 -15.01 2.70
CA GLN A 58 19.93 -15.40 1.30
C GLN A 58 18.82 -14.85 0.39
N GLU A 59 17.58 -14.82 0.88
CA GLU A 59 16.40 -14.42 0.10
C GLU A 59 16.10 -12.91 0.17
N ARG A 60 16.91 -12.12 0.90
CA ARG A 60 16.62 -10.71 1.22
C ARG A 60 16.26 -9.87 -0.01
N GLU A 61 17.08 -9.95 -1.06
CA GLU A 61 16.90 -9.12 -2.26
C GLU A 61 15.69 -9.56 -3.08
N ASP A 62 15.44 -10.87 -3.13
CA ASP A 62 14.28 -11.42 -3.84
C ASP A 62 12.97 -10.99 -3.17
N GLN A 63 12.91 -11.10 -1.83
CA GLN A 63 11.77 -10.62 -1.05
C GLN A 63 11.58 -9.11 -1.22
N LEU A 64 12.65 -8.31 -1.10
CA LEU A 64 12.59 -6.86 -1.32
C LEU A 64 12.02 -6.51 -2.69
N LYS A 65 12.44 -7.23 -3.73
CA LYS A 65 11.95 -7.04 -5.09
C LYS A 65 10.46 -7.36 -5.20
N VAL A 66 10.00 -8.46 -4.62
CA VAL A 66 8.57 -8.85 -4.64
C VAL A 66 7.70 -7.74 -4.03
N PHE A 67 7.99 -7.32 -2.80
CA PHE A 67 7.17 -6.31 -2.11
C PHE A 67 7.23 -4.93 -2.79
N SER A 68 8.42 -4.52 -3.27
CA SER A 68 8.58 -3.22 -3.93
C SER A 68 7.89 -3.17 -5.30
N ASP A 69 7.97 -4.24 -6.09
CA ASP A 69 7.28 -4.34 -7.38
C ASP A 69 5.76 -4.36 -7.19
N GLU A 70 5.25 -5.10 -6.20
CA GLU A 70 3.83 -5.13 -5.87
C GLU A 70 3.30 -3.74 -5.49
N PHE A 71 3.99 -3.06 -4.58
CA PHE A 71 3.63 -1.71 -4.18
C PHE A 71 3.68 -0.74 -5.36
N ALA A 72 4.73 -0.78 -6.17
CA ALA A 72 4.88 0.09 -7.35
C ALA A 72 3.77 -0.13 -8.37
N ARG A 73 3.36 -1.38 -8.62
CA ARG A 73 2.22 -1.69 -9.51
C ARG A 73 0.92 -1.08 -8.99
N MET A 74 0.60 -1.26 -7.72
CA MET A 74 -0.62 -0.72 -7.11
C MET A 74 -0.62 0.81 -7.12
N LEU A 75 0.51 1.43 -6.77
CA LEU A 75 0.66 2.88 -6.78
C LEU A 75 0.46 3.45 -8.19
N ARG A 76 1.02 2.80 -9.22
CA ARG A 76 0.84 3.22 -10.62
C ARG A 76 -0.62 3.22 -11.03
N ILE A 77 -1.36 2.14 -10.72
CA ILE A 77 -2.80 2.05 -11.02
C ILE A 77 -3.56 3.20 -10.38
N ASN A 78 -3.34 3.48 -9.09
CA ASN A 78 -4.01 4.57 -8.40
C ASN A 78 -3.65 5.95 -8.98
N ILE A 79 -2.37 6.19 -9.31
CA ILE A 79 -1.95 7.44 -9.95
C ILE A 79 -2.62 7.59 -11.32
N ASP A 80 -2.67 6.53 -12.12
CA ASP A 80 -3.33 6.54 -13.43
C ASP A 80 -4.82 6.88 -13.30
N GLU A 81 -5.51 6.35 -12.28
CA GLU A 81 -6.91 6.71 -11.96
C GLU A 81 -7.06 8.20 -11.63
N TYR A 82 -6.21 8.75 -10.77
CA TYR A 82 -6.22 10.19 -10.47
C TYR A 82 -5.92 11.05 -11.70
N ILE A 83 -5.05 10.61 -12.60
CA ILE A 83 -4.79 11.29 -13.89
C ILE A 83 -6.08 11.34 -14.73
N GLN A 84 -6.86 10.26 -14.79
CA GLN A 84 -8.13 10.25 -15.53
C GLN A 84 -9.18 11.18 -14.90
N VAL A 85 -9.28 11.17 -13.57
CA VAL A 85 -10.18 12.07 -12.84
C VAL A 85 -9.84 13.53 -13.12
N GLN A 86 -8.55 13.90 -13.05
CA GLN A 86 -8.10 15.26 -13.33
C GLN A 86 -8.36 15.70 -14.77
N LYS A 87 -8.17 14.80 -15.75
CA LYS A 87 -8.48 15.09 -17.16
C LYS A 87 -9.97 15.34 -17.37
N SER A 88 -10.82 14.58 -16.69
CA SER A 88 -12.28 14.70 -16.80
C SER A 88 -12.83 15.96 -16.11
N GLN A 89 -12.10 16.52 -15.15
CA GLN A 89 -12.48 17.74 -14.41
C GLN A 89 -11.99 19.04 -15.06
N LYS A 90 -11.09 18.99 -16.07
CA LYS A 90 -10.70 20.19 -16.81
C LYS A 90 -11.82 20.60 -17.77
N PRO A 91 -12.41 21.81 -17.66
CA PRO A 91 -13.36 22.29 -18.66
C PRO A 91 -12.63 22.47 -20.00
N VAL A 92 -13.31 22.12 -21.10
CA VAL A 92 -12.89 22.41 -22.48
C VAL A 92 -12.76 23.91 -22.68
#